data_AF-Q3B5F7-F1
#
_entry.id   AF-Q3B5F7-F1
#
_cell.length_a   1.000
_cell.length_b   1.000
_cell.length_c   1.000
_cell.angle_alpha   90.00
_cell.angle_beta   90.00
_cell.angle_gamma   90.00
#
_symmetry.space_group_name_H-M   'P 1'
#
loop_
_entity.id
_entity.type
_entity.pdbx_description
1 polymer ?
#
loop_
_entity_poly.entity_id
_entity_poly.type
_entity_poly.pdbx_seq_one_letter_code
_entity_poly.pdbx_strand_id
1 'polypeptide(L)'
;MNMQEEIESRLQSLVGKVAMEKLDSILSKIKDDTATSIDREHAAILREIQALAKNRLSVEVNESGFRRGDEVWVERTSESHFPHIRLHGGALEDDPILD
;
A
#
# COMPACT_ATOMS: atom_id res chain seq x y z
N MET A 1 12.43 -16.88 -11.76
CA MET A 1 10.96 -16.97 -11.87
C MET A 1 10.61 -17.84 -13.05
N ASN A 2 9.56 -18.64 -12.93
CA ASN A 2 9.00 -19.33 -14.10
C ASN A 2 8.10 -18.36 -14.91
N MET A 3 7.76 -18.71 -16.15
CA MET A 3 6.94 -17.87 -17.04
C MET A 3 5.59 -17.48 -16.41
N GLN A 4 5.03 -18.34 -15.55
CA GLN A 4 3.74 -18.10 -14.92
C GLN A 4 3.83 -17.04 -13.81
N GLU A 5 4.89 -17.08 -13.01
CA GLU A 5 5.20 -16.05 -12.01
C GLU A 5 5.47 -14.68 -12.66
N GLU A 6 6.14 -14.65 -13.82
CA GLU A 6 6.36 -13.42 -14.59
C GLU A 6 5.06 -12.81 -15.11
N ILE A 7 4.17 -13.65 -15.65
CA ILE A 7 2.84 -13.22 -16.11
C ILE A 7 2.01 -12.68 -14.96
N GLU A 8 2.01 -13.37 -13.81
CA GLU A 8 1.24 -12.97 -12.64
C GLU A 8 1.74 -11.64 -12.05
N SER A 9 3.06 -11.49 -11.90
CA SER A 9 3.67 -10.23 -11.46
C SER A 9 3.31 -9.07 -12.40
N ARG A 10 3.36 -9.31 -13.72
CA ARG A 10 2.96 -8.30 -14.72
C ARG A 10 1.48 -7.97 -14.65
N LEU A 11 0.61 -8.97 -14.42
CA LEU A 11 -0.82 -8.75 -14.25
C LEU A 11 -1.09 -7.88 -13.02
N GLN A 12 -0.47 -8.17 -11.87
CA GLN A 12 -0.61 -7.36 -10.66
C GLN A 12 -0.17 -5.91 -10.88
N SER A 13 0.94 -5.71 -11.59
CA SER A 13 1.41 -4.36 -11.99
C SER A 13 0.40 -3.63 -12.87
N LEU A 14 -0.17 -4.31 -13.87
CA LEU A 14 -1.20 -3.75 -14.74
C LEU A 14 -2.51 -3.45 -13.99
N VAL A 15 -2.94 -4.31 -13.08
CA VAL A 15 -4.12 -4.08 -12.23
C VAL A 15 -3.93 -2.81 -11.40
N GLY A 16 -2.78 -2.63 -10.76
CA GLY A 16 -2.46 -1.41 -10.01
C GLY A 16 -2.49 -0.16 -10.89
N LYS A 17 -1.91 -0.24 -12.10
CA LYS A 17 -1.94 0.87 -13.07
C LYS A 17 -3.37 1.23 -13.48
N VAL A 18 -4.18 0.25 -13.88
CA VAL A 18 -5.56 0.46 -14.32
C VAL A 18 -6.43 0.99 -13.16
N ALA A 19 -6.21 0.52 -11.94
CA ALA A 19 -6.91 1.04 -10.76
C ALA A 19 -6.60 2.53 -10.51
N MET A 20 -5.34 2.94 -10.67
CA MET A 20 -4.95 4.35 -10.55
C MET A 20 -5.53 5.22 -11.67
N GLU A 21 -5.49 4.74 -12.92
CA GLU A 21 -6.12 5.44 -14.06
C GLU A 21 -7.64 5.59 -13.86
N LYS A 22 -8.30 4.56 -13.30
CA LYS A 22 -9.72 4.61 -12.97
C LYS A 22 -10.02 5.63 -11.87
N LEU A 23 -9.17 5.69 -10.83
CA LEU A 23 -9.28 6.69 -9.78
C LEU A 23 -9.18 8.09 -10.38
N ASP A 24 -8.14 8.37 -11.17
CA ASP A 24 -7.95 9.68 -11.82
C ASP A 24 -9.14 10.08 -12.70
N SER A 25 -9.69 9.13 -13.46
CA SER A 25 -10.91 9.36 -14.26
C SER A 25 -12.10 9.75 -13.39
N ILE A 26 -12.33 9.07 -12.27
CA ILE A 26 -13.40 9.38 -11.32
C ILE A 26 -13.15 10.76 -10.67
N LEU A 27 -11.92 11.06 -10.27
CA LEU A 27 -11.58 12.36 -9.68
C LEU A 27 -11.83 13.51 -10.66
N SER A 28 -11.60 13.29 -11.96
CA SER A 28 -12.00 14.27 -12.99
C SER A 28 -13.50 14.49 -12.98
N LYS A 29 -14.32 13.44 -12.98
CA LYS A 29 -15.79 13.59 -12.90
C LYS A 29 -16.25 14.33 -11.63
N ILE A 30 -15.60 14.05 -10.49
CA ILE A 30 -15.92 14.73 -9.22
C ILE A 30 -15.60 16.21 -9.33
N LYS A 31 -14.44 16.56 -9.93
CA LYS A 31 -14.04 17.95 -10.16
C LYS A 31 -15.01 18.69 -11.09
N ASP A 32 -15.52 18.00 -12.10
CA ASP A 32 -16.47 18.57 -13.07
C ASP A 32 -17.94 18.52 -12.59
N ASP A 33 -18.18 18.09 -11.34
CA ASP A 33 -19.50 17.89 -10.72
C ASP A 33 -20.47 16.99 -11.51
N THR A 34 -19.91 16.02 -12.23
CA THR A 34 -20.65 15.02 -13.03
C THR A 34 -20.60 13.62 -12.41
N ALA A 35 -19.94 13.46 -11.26
CA ALA A 35 -19.81 12.19 -10.58
C ALA A 35 -21.10 11.74 -9.89
N THR A 36 -21.47 10.48 -10.12
CA THR A 36 -22.57 9.80 -9.42
C THR A 36 -22.18 9.43 -7.98
N SER A 37 -23.13 8.98 -7.17
CA SER A 37 -22.84 8.40 -5.85
C SER A 37 -21.90 7.18 -5.95
N ILE A 38 -22.13 6.32 -6.95
CA ILE A 38 -21.30 5.14 -7.24
C ILE A 38 -19.87 5.53 -7.59
N ASP A 39 -19.68 6.58 -8.40
CA ASP A 39 -18.33 7.09 -8.70
C ASP A 39 -17.61 7.50 -7.39
N ARG A 40 -18.31 8.15 -6.45
CA ARG A 40 -17.72 8.60 -5.17
C ARG A 40 -17.36 7.42 -4.25
N GLU A 41 -18.18 6.39 -4.18
CA GLU A 41 -17.90 5.16 -3.44
C GLU A 41 -16.69 4.42 -4.02
N HIS A 42 -16.63 4.28 -5.35
CA HIS A 42 -15.47 3.70 -6.02
C HIS A 42 -14.19 4.51 -5.78
N ALA A 43 -14.27 5.85 -5.77
CA ALA A 43 -13.14 6.71 -5.45
C ALA A 43 -12.60 6.45 -4.04
N ALA A 44 -13.51 6.25 -3.07
CA ALA A 44 -13.15 5.99 -1.67
C ALA A 44 -12.37 4.68 -1.55
N ILE A 45 -12.90 3.59 -2.13
CA ILE A 45 -12.26 2.27 -2.10
C ILE A 45 -10.90 2.30 -2.82
N LEU A 46 -10.81 2.93 -3.99
CA LEU A 46 -9.55 3.03 -4.73
C LEU A 46 -8.48 3.84 -3.97
N ARG A 47 -8.89 4.89 -3.26
CA ARG A 47 -7.99 5.66 -2.38
C ARG A 47 -7.53 4.85 -1.19
N GLU A 48 -8.41 4.06 -0.58
CA GLU A 48 -8.06 3.15 0.51
C GLU A 48 -7.03 2.14 0.02
N ILE A 49 -7.28 1.45 -1.09
CA ILE A 49 -6.33 0.51 -1.70
C ILE A 49 -4.98 1.19 -1.99
N GLN A 50 -4.98 2.40 -2.54
CA GLN A 50 -3.76 3.18 -2.78
C GLN A 50 -3.00 3.46 -1.48
N ALA A 51 -3.69 3.86 -0.41
CA ALA A 51 -3.08 4.13 0.88
C ALA A 51 -2.46 2.85 1.47
N LEU A 52 -3.17 1.72 1.42
CA LEU A 52 -2.68 0.43 1.87
C LEU A 52 -1.41 -0.01 1.10
N ALA A 53 -1.43 0.13 -0.23
CA ALA A 53 -0.27 -0.19 -1.06
C ALA A 53 0.94 0.70 -0.73
N LYS A 54 0.73 2.02 -0.53
CA LYS A 54 1.80 2.95 -0.13
C LYS A 54 2.38 2.61 1.23
N ASN A 55 1.54 2.20 2.18
CA ASN A 55 2.00 1.79 3.50
C ASN A 55 2.88 0.54 3.40
N ARG A 56 2.44 -0.48 2.66
CA ARG A 56 3.25 -1.69 2.42
C ARG A 56 4.59 -1.38 1.76
N LEU A 57 4.59 -0.55 0.71
CA LEU A 57 5.82 -0.14 0.04
C LEU A 57 6.77 0.61 0.98
N SER A 58 6.23 1.48 1.84
CA SER A 58 7.02 2.22 2.83
C SER A 58 7.69 1.28 3.83
N VAL A 59 6.98 0.24 4.28
CA VAL A 59 7.54 -0.81 5.15
C VAL A 59 8.66 -1.57 4.44
N GLU A 60 8.42 -2.05 3.21
CA GLU A 60 9.42 -2.81 2.44
C GLU A 60 10.71 -2.01 2.22
N VAL A 61 10.58 -0.73 1.90
CA VAL A 61 11.73 0.18 1.72
C VAL A 61 12.48 0.35 3.05
N ASN A 62 11.75 0.53 4.15
CA ASN A 62 12.33 0.74 5.47
C ASN A 62 13.04 -0.52 5.99
N GLU A 63 12.43 -1.69 5.89
CA GLU A 63 13.04 -2.99 6.23
C GLU A 63 14.28 -3.28 5.38
N SER A 64 14.24 -2.93 4.10
CA SER A 64 15.40 -3.07 3.22
C SER A 64 16.52 -2.11 3.59
N GLY A 65 16.20 -0.88 4.04
CA GLY A 65 17.17 0.06 4.62
C GLY A 65 17.80 -0.47 5.90
N PHE A 66 16.99 -1.00 6.81
CA PHE A 66 17.47 -1.57 8.08
C PHE A 66 18.49 -2.69 7.83
N ARG A 67 18.19 -3.60 6.88
CA ARG A 67 19.10 -4.68 6.46
C ARG A 67 20.42 -4.19 5.87
N ARG A 68 20.46 -2.98 5.33
CA ARG A 68 21.69 -2.35 4.80
C ARG A 68 22.45 -1.52 5.85
N GLY A 69 21.89 -1.36 7.04
CA GLY A 69 22.44 -0.47 8.08
C GLY A 69 22.12 1.01 7.86
N ASP A 70 21.15 1.31 7.00
CA ASP A 70 20.67 2.68 6.79
C ASP A 70 19.88 3.16 8.01
N GLU A 71 19.80 4.48 8.20
CA GLU A 71 18.90 5.08 9.19
C GLU A 71 17.46 4.86 8.72
N VAL A 72 16.64 4.27 9.59
CA VAL A 72 15.27 3.87 9.28
C VAL A 72 14.26 4.58 10.15
N TRP A 73 13.09 4.86 9.58
CA TRP A 73 11.99 5.41 10.33
C TRP A 73 11.38 4.32 11.21
N VAL A 74 11.27 4.59 12.51
CA VAL A 74 10.68 3.67 13.49
C VAL A 74 9.65 4.43 14.30
N GLU A 75 8.41 3.93 14.35
CA GLU A 75 7.41 4.52 15.24
C GLU A 75 7.65 4.03 16.66
N ARG A 76 8.21 4.89 17.50
CA ARG A 76 8.32 4.64 18.94
C ARG A 76 7.18 5.35 19.65
N THR A 77 6.21 4.57 20.12
CA THR A 77 5.14 5.08 21.00
C THR A 77 5.57 5.18 22.47
N SER A 78 6.75 4.66 22.81
CA SER A 78 7.44 4.78 24.11
C SER A 78 8.93 4.46 23.93
N GLU A 79 9.82 5.00 24.79
CA GLU A 79 11.25 4.63 24.83
C GLU A 79 11.46 3.14 25.13
N SER A 80 10.53 2.53 25.87
CA SER A 80 10.54 1.11 26.24
C SER A 80 10.01 0.17 25.17
N HIS A 81 9.42 0.69 24.08
CA HIS A 81 8.92 -0.15 22.99
C HIS A 81 10.05 -0.48 22.02
N PHE A 82 10.13 -1.76 21.65
CA PHE A 82 10.94 -2.17 20.51
C PHE A 82 10.47 -1.41 19.26
N PRO A 83 11.39 -0.91 18.43
CA PRO A 83 11.02 -0.22 17.21
C PRO A 83 10.29 -1.22 16.29
N HIS A 84 8.98 -1.08 16.16
CA HIS A 84 8.18 -1.83 15.22
C HIS A 84 7.84 -0.94 14.03
N ILE A 85 7.97 -1.47 12.82
CA ILE A 85 7.53 -0.78 11.61
C ILE A 85 6.00 -0.96 11.53
N ARG A 86 5.27 -0.07 12.21
CA ARG A 86 3.83 -0.24 12.38
C ARG A 86 3.08 0.13 11.09
N LEU A 87 2.25 -0.80 10.62
CA LEU A 87 1.31 -0.62 9.53
C LEU A 87 0.04 0.07 10.05
N HIS A 88 -0.08 1.40 9.92
CA HIS A 88 -1.41 2.05 10.03
C HIS A 88 -2.21 1.77 8.74
N GLY A 89 -2.63 0.52 8.53
CA GLY A 89 -3.48 0.17 7.39
C GLY A 89 -3.77 -1.32 7.16
N GLY A 90 -3.03 -2.25 7.73
CA GLY A 90 -3.37 -3.66 7.58
C GLY A 90 -2.14 -4.51 7.77
N ALA A 91 -2.05 -5.11 8.95
CA ALA A 91 -1.10 -6.15 9.27
C ALA A 91 -1.15 -7.21 8.15
N LEU A 92 -0.02 -7.40 7.45
CA LEU A 92 0.34 -8.76 7.09
C LEU A 92 0.62 -9.42 8.43
N GLU A 93 -0.10 -10.50 8.69
CA GLU A 93 -0.15 -11.24 9.95
C GLU A 93 1.15 -11.12 10.75
N ASP A 94 1.03 -10.72 12.03
CA ASP A 94 2.10 -10.84 13.00
C ASP A 94 2.52 -12.33 13.01
N ASP A 95 3.57 -12.68 12.28
CA ASP A 95 4.16 -14.01 12.40
C ASP A 95 4.53 -14.19 13.88
N PRO A 96 3.96 -15.18 14.59
CA PRO A 96 4.29 -15.39 15.98
C PRO A 96 5.79 -15.65 16.07
N ILE A 97 6.48 -14.91 16.95
CA ILE A 97 7.81 -15.27 17.38
C ILE A 97 7.66 -16.63 18.06
N LEU A 98 8.05 -17.70 17.35
CA LEU A 98 8.14 -19.04 17.91
C LEU A 98 9.26 -19.02 18.96
N ASP A 99 8.92 -19.37 20.19
CA ASP A 99 9.87 -19.69 21.27
C ASP A 99 10.78 -20.87 20.89
#